data_AF-A0A7S1P6P1-F1
#
_entry.id   AF-A0A7S1P6P1-F1
#
_cell.length_a   1.000
_cell.length_b   1.000
_cell.length_c   1.000
_cell.angle_alpha   90.00
_cell.angle_beta   90.00
_cell.angle_gamma   90.00
#
_symmetry.space_group_name_H-M   'P 1'
#
loop_
_entity.id
_entity.type
_entity.pdbx_description
1 polymer ?
#
loop_
_entity_poly.entity_id
_entity_poly.type
_entity_poly.pdbx_seq_one_letter_code
_entity_poly.pdbx_strand_id
1 'polypeptide(L)'
;RVSQSLGKGSKRADPRNFHDRGFQKECGMQLLQYLNAHDYPYPMTAKQLNSPSRNDFFNVVKFLIGVYDNEYRYDKSIEVDISSFFRYVRYPNPISKTALLNVGAPNTWPSLLAALQWLIELCQYAEQLDDREDPFGVSDVEEEGAHGSSEASPLSPSSSLTSSLRREQWVCLKETYALYMAGEDHYPEQDRRLKAHYEQMESALQTRLQNARDRSAEQAASKLGYQEDLQKEDTLKASIARKQTDMEKLSREIRRLQENRQKKEGPWGEVARAQREVEAVRQIVQELSAEEKRLKETVAAQEISASDVEHLLSEQRRYETKYKADRDDKAKLDHSVMQMEDKLHQRQSSLSSNSRKLQSLMSAIRHDGQLPSTDSPTIGSFLALPTPCLMLQCDALQPAALEQHEKDKREWTDVVDSVLGVDSQRFRDQLEGLIEQEAQHHSKLSAEADELQRAIDAMTKTIKQNQQAKDRSHCRYERHVDELQRLQKQHEEEVNNINKETQATIAKVEKEQADEERSLRQIEEEKELLRDQITAQREEWQQRAKTACDIIKESVRMVDAAQPPVVKALNDGFQALV
;
A
#
# COMPACT_ATOMS: atom_id res chain seq x y z
N ARG A 1 -6.05 -2.42 52.72
CA ARG A 1 -4.66 -2.50 53.23
C ARG A 1 -3.73 -1.96 52.14
N VAL A 2 -3.05 -0.84 52.37
CA VAL A 2 -1.89 -0.41 51.55
C VAL A 2 -0.82 0.04 52.54
N SER A 3 0.22 -0.77 52.73
CA SER A 3 1.25 -0.54 53.75
C SER A 3 2.42 0.23 53.15
N GLN A 4 2.32 1.56 53.06
CA GLN A 4 3.48 2.38 52.68
C GLN A 4 4.54 2.36 53.77
N SER A 5 5.81 2.24 53.36
CA SER A 5 6.96 2.11 54.25
C SER A 5 7.34 3.46 54.88
N LEU A 6 7.05 3.61 56.18
CA LEU A 6 7.55 4.74 56.98
C LEU A 6 9.06 4.62 57.22
N GLY A 7 9.83 5.16 56.27
CA GLY A 7 11.28 5.35 56.44
C GLY A 7 11.59 6.21 57.68
N LYS A 8 12.66 5.86 58.41
CA LYS A 8 13.07 6.55 59.64
C LYS A 8 13.22 8.05 59.40
N GLY A 9 12.32 8.84 60.01
CA GLY A 9 12.24 10.27 59.76
C GLY A 9 13.48 11.02 60.24
N SER A 10 14.24 11.59 59.30
CA SER A 10 14.84 12.90 59.55
C SER A 10 13.73 13.87 59.96
N LYS A 11 14.02 14.80 60.88
CA LYS A 11 13.06 15.85 61.27
C LYS A 11 12.83 16.75 60.07
N ARG A 12 11.83 16.42 59.24
CA ARG A 12 11.34 17.31 58.17
C ARG A 12 10.96 18.63 58.82
N ALA A 13 11.65 19.71 58.44
CA ALA A 13 11.20 21.04 58.80
C ALA A 13 9.80 21.26 58.19
N ASP A 14 8.92 21.91 58.93
CA ASP A 14 7.61 22.32 58.45
C ASP A 14 7.80 23.17 57.17
N PRO A 15 7.24 22.77 56.01
CA PRO A 15 7.52 23.42 54.73
C PRO A 15 6.90 24.82 54.61
N ARG A 16 6.01 25.21 55.53
CA ARG A 16 5.35 26.52 55.53
C ARG A 16 6.33 27.59 56.04
N ASN A 17 6.38 28.77 55.42
CA ASN A 17 7.26 29.83 55.89
C ASN A 17 6.58 30.69 56.98
N PHE A 18 6.39 30.13 58.17
CA PHE A 18 5.79 30.84 59.32
C PHE A 18 6.63 32.04 59.82
N HIS A 19 7.82 32.30 59.28
CA HIS A 19 8.58 33.53 59.56
C HIS A 19 8.32 34.66 58.56
N ASP A 20 7.61 34.40 57.45
CA ASP A 20 7.15 35.45 56.55
C ASP A 20 5.95 36.24 57.13
N ARG A 21 5.98 37.56 56.91
CA ARG A 21 4.93 38.50 57.35
C ARG A 21 3.72 38.51 56.42
N GLY A 22 3.87 38.12 55.14
CA GLY A 22 2.75 37.90 54.23
C GLY A 22 1.88 36.75 54.73
N PHE A 23 2.49 35.56 54.85
CA PHE A 23 1.85 34.34 55.37
C PHE A 23 1.20 34.53 56.75
N GLN A 24 1.89 35.19 57.70
CA GLN A 24 1.30 35.50 59.02
C GLN A 24 0.05 36.37 58.92
N LYS A 25 0.06 37.39 58.04
CA LYS A 25 -1.09 38.29 57.83
C LYS A 25 -2.27 37.54 57.17
N GLU A 26 -1.98 36.65 56.23
CA GLU A 26 -2.97 35.84 55.53
C GLU A 26 -3.66 34.86 56.48
N CYS A 27 -2.89 34.05 57.23
CA CYS A 27 -3.44 33.14 58.26
C CYS A 27 -4.27 33.90 59.31
N GLY A 28 -3.81 35.08 59.72
CA GLY A 28 -4.54 35.93 60.66
C GLY A 28 -5.86 36.48 60.10
N MET A 29 -5.92 36.75 58.78
CA MET A 29 -7.14 37.19 58.11
C MET A 29 -8.13 36.03 57.92
N GLN A 30 -7.65 34.85 57.49
CA GLN A 30 -8.45 33.64 57.32
C GLN A 30 -9.06 33.18 58.65
N LEU A 31 -8.29 33.21 59.74
CA LEU A 31 -8.77 32.94 61.09
C LEU A 31 -9.86 33.91 61.55
N LEU A 32 -9.72 35.23 61.32
CA LEU A 32 -10.80 36.18 61.64
C LEU A 32 -12.04 35.98 60.77
N GLN A 33 -11.87 35.67 59.48
CA GLN A 33 -12.98 35.40 58.57
C GLN A 33 -13.77 34.17 59.02
N TYR A 34 -13.09 33.08 59.37
CA TYR A 34 -13.73 31.83 59.82
C TYR A 34 -14.41 31.99 61.18
N LEU A 35 -13.76 32.63 62.17
CA LEU A 35 -14.40 32.91 63.47
C LEU A 35 -15.66 33.78 63.34
N ASN A 36 -15.68 34.74 62.42
CA ASN A 36 -16.86 35.57 62.15
C ASN A 36 -17.96 34.83 61.35
N ALA A 37 -17.62 33.80 60.57
CA ALA A 37 -18.57 33.03 59.77
C ALA A 37 -19.32 31.95 60.57
N HIS A 38 -18.74 31.49 61.70
CA HIS A 38 -19.31 30.45 62.56
C HIS A 38 -19.76 31.01 63.94
N ASP A 39 -20.10 32.30 64.01
CA ASP A 39 -20.64 32.99 65.20
C ASP A 39 -19.78 32.85 66.49
N TYR A 40 -18.46 33.02 66.39
CA TYR A 40 -17.56 32.94 67.55
C TYR A 40 -17.89 33.96 68.66
N PRO A 41 -18.21 33.55 69.90
CA PRO A 41 -18.82 34.40 70.93
C PRO A 41 -17.90 35.48 71.54
N TYR A 42 -16.62 35.55 71.16
CA TYR A 42 -15.66 36.53 71.69
C TYR A 42 -15.02 37.34 70.55
N PRO A 43 -15.61 38.47 70.11
CA PRO A 43 -15.14 39.19 68.92
C PRO A 43 -13.69 39.68 69.07
N MET A 44 -12.81 39.22 68.18
CA MET A 44 -11.38 39.55 68.19
C MET A 44 -11.03 40.59 67.12
N THR A 45 -10.27 41.62 67.53
CA THR A 45 -9.70 42.60 66.62
C THR A 45 -8.38 42.08 66.04
N ALA A 46 -8.08 42.39 64.77
CA ALA A 46 -6.79 42.08 64.14
C ALA A 46 -5.56 42.56 64.95
N LYS A 47 -5.69 43.62 65.75
CA LYS A 47 -4.63 44.06 66.69
C LYS A 47 -4.38 43.06 67.82
N GLN A 48 -5.42 42.43 68.37
CA GLN A 48 -5.29 41.40 69.41
C GLN A 48 -4.68 40.13 68.80
N LEU A 49 -5.05 39.77 67.58
CA LEU A 49 -4.55 38.56 66.93
C LEU A 49 -3.05 38.61 66.53
N ASN A 50 -2.41 39.78 66.54
CA ASN A 50 -0.96 39.88 66.37
C ASN A 50 -0.16 39.45 67.62
N SER A 51 -0.80 39.43 68.80
CA SER A 51 -0.20 39.00 70.07
C SER A 51 -1.31 38.64 71.07
N PRO A 52 -2.01 37.50 70.86
CA PRO A 52 -3.18 37.14 71.66
C PRO A 52 -2.79 36.79 73.10
N SER A 53 -3.71 37.00 74.05
CA SER A 53 -3.51 36.48 75.40
C SER A 53 -3.66 34.96 75.42
N ARG A 54 -3.16 34.34 76.51
CA ARG A 54 -3.30 32.90 76.73
C ARG A 54 -4.77 32.44 76.77
N ASN A 55 -5.68 33.30 77.26
CA ASN A 55 -7.10 33.00 77.29
C ASN A 55 -7.73 33.12 75.89
N ASP A 56 -7.40 34.16 75.13
CA ASP A 56 -7.94 34.36 73.77
C ASP A 56 -7.58 33.18 72.87
N PHE A 57 -6.30 32.77 72.89
CA PHE A 57 -5.82 31.62 72.14
C PHE A 57 -6.56 30.33 72.52
N PHE A 58 -6.73 30.05 73.82
CA PHE A 58 -7.43 28.85 74.26
C PHE A 58 -8.92 28.87 73.95
N ASN A 59 -9.58 30.02 73.98
CA ASN A 59 -10.98 30.15 73.59
C ASN A 59 -11.15 29.90 72.08
N VAL A 60 -10.24 30.43 71.26
CA VAL A 60 -10.20 30.16 69.80
C VAL A 60 -9.95 28.67 69.52
N VAL A 61 -8.93 28.05 70.13
CA VAL A 61 -8.66 26.62 69.94
C VAL A 61 -9.85 25.77 70.39
N LYS A 62 -10.45 26.06 71.55
CA LYS A 62 -11.62 25.34 72.05
C LYS A 62 -12.81 25.41 71.10
N PHE A 63 -13.06 26.59 70.53
CA PHE A 63 -14.12 26.78 69.56
C PHE A 63 -13.87 25.97 68.29
N LEU A 64 -12.68 26.06 67.69
CA LEU A 64 -12.34 25.27 66.49
C LEU A 64 -12.40 23.75 66.75
N ILE A 65 -11.96 23.29 67.93
CA ILE A 65 -12.13 21.88 68.32
C ILE A 65 -13.61 21.51 68.43
N GLY A 66 -14.46 22.37 69.01
CA GLY A 66 -15.89 22.11 69.14
C GLY A 66 -16.68 22.15 67.82
N VAL A 67 -16.18 22.87 66.80
CA VAL A 67 -16.72 22.82 65.43
C VAL A 67 -16.35 21.50 64.74
N TYR A 68 -15.13 21.00 64.96
CA TYR A 68 -14.67 19.71 64.42
C TYR A 68 -15.22 18.47 65.16
N ASP A 69 -15.38 18.56 66.48
CA ASP A 69 -15.80 17.49 67.38
C ASP A 69 -16.61 18.08 68.55
N ASN A 70 -17.92 18.15 68.36
CA ASN A 70 -18.88 18.67 69.35
C ASN A 70 -19.02 17.74 70.59
N GLU A 71 -18.52 16.50 70.55
CA GLU A 71 -18.50 15.61 71.72
C GLU A 71 -17.19 15.71 72.53
N TYR A 72 -16.20 16.49 72.08
CA TYR A 72 -14.88 16.55 72.70
C TYR A 72 -14.88 17.03 74.16
N ARG A 73 -14.53 16.13 75.09
CA ARG A 73 -14.46 16.43 76.53
C ARG A 73 -13.04 16.72 77.00
N TYR A 74 -12.84 17.92 77.53
CA TYR A 74 -11.63 18.31 78.27
C TYR A 74 -11.65 17.69 79.67
N ASP A 75 -10.51 17.15 80.10
CA ASP A 75 -10.36 16.36 81.34
C ASP A 75 -9.23 16.88 82.24
N LYS A 76 -8.21 17.53 81.66
CA LYS A 76 -6.96 17.90 82.35
C LYS A 76 -6.62 19.37 82.16
N SER A 77 -5.36 19.71 82.45
CA SER A 77 -4.74 21.00 82.11
C SER A 77 -4.90 21.25 80.60
N ILE A 78 -5.52 22.36 80.22
CA ILE A 78 -5.90 22.68 78.84
C ILE A 78 -4.75 22.58 77.82
N GLU A 79 -3.51 22.83 78.23
CA GLU A 79 -2.30 22.67 77.41
C GLU A 79 -2.01 21.20 77.06
N VAL A 80 -2.33 20.28 77.97
CA VAL A 80 -2.13 18.83 77.79
C VAL A 80 -3.19 18.27 76.85
N ASP A 81 -4.45 18.72 76.99
CA ASP A 81 -5.55 18.26 76.17
C ASP A 81 -5.41 18.81 74.73
N ILE A 82 -5.06 20.09 74.55
CA ILE A 82 -4.76 20.66 73.22
C ILE A 82 -3.55 19.97 72.57
N SER A 83 -2.44 19.76 73.29
CA SER A 83 -1.27 19.04 72.75
C SER A 83 -1.56 17.56 72.43
N SER A 84 -2.53 16.96 73.13
CA SER A 84 -3.06 15.62 72.84
C SER A 84 -3.99 15.62 71.62
N PHE A 85 -4.89 16.59 71.49
CA PHE A 85 -5.80 16.73 70.36
C PHE A 85 -5.05 16.87 69.04
N PHE A 86 -4.11 17.83 68.93
CA PHE A 86 -3.30 17.99 67.71
C PHE A 86 -2.51 16.71 67.36
N ARG A 87 -2.14 15.89 68.35
CA ARG A 87 -1.51 14.58 68.11
C ARG A 87 -2.51 13.51 67.65
N TYR A 88 -3.73 13.53 68.16
CA TYR A 88 -4.84 12.65 67.76
C TYR A 88 -5.22 12.88 66.30
N VAL A 89 -5.49 14.14 65.91
CA VAL A 89 -5.76 14.54 64.50
C VAL A 89 -4.50 14.54 63.60
N ARG A 90 -3.39 13.94 64.07
CA ARG A 90 -2.15 13.71 63.30
C ARG A 90 -1.49 14.98 62.72
N TYR A 91 -1.64 16.13 63.38
CA TYR A 91 -0.95 17.36 62.99
C TYR A 91 0.57 17.12 62.88
N PRO A 92 1.22 17.42 61.73
CA PRO A 92 2.61 17.02 61.50
C PRO A 92 3.65 17.60 62.47
N ASN A 93 3.34 18.71 63.13
CA ASN A 93 4.30 19.52 63.87
C ASN A 93 3.97 19.53 65.38
N PRO A 94 4.77 18.89 66.24
CA PRO A 94 4.40 18.66 67.64
C PRO A 94 4.41 19.96 68.47
N ILE A 95 3.23 20.43 68.86
CA ILE A 95 3.08 21.62 69.70
C ILE A 95 3.55 21.32 71.13
N SER A 96 4.63 21.98 71.55
CA SER A 96 5.22 21.80 72.89
C SER A 96 4.40 22.50 73.99
N LYS A 97 4.41 21.93 75.21
CA LYS A 97 3.76 22.56 76.38
C LYS A 97 4.32 23.97 76.66
N THR A 98 5.61 24.20 76.44
CA THR A 98 6.25 25.52 76.61
C THR A 98 5.72 26.57 75.62
N ALA A 99 5.34 26.18 74.41
CA ALA A 99 4.68 27.08 73.45
C ALA A 99 3.27 27.47 73.92
N LEU A 100 2.50 26.49 74.43
CA LEU A 100 1.14 26.69 74.95
C LEU A 100 1.10 27.52 76.26
N LEU A 101 2.23 27.65 76.97
CA LEU A 101 2.36 28.58 78.10
C LEU A 101 2.65 30.03 77.66
N ASN A 102 3.25 30.23 76.47
CA ASN A 102 3.81 31.51 76.01
C ASN A 102 3.24 31.93 74.64
N VAL A 103 1.93 31.76 74.44
CA VAL A 103 1.30 31.75 73.10
C VAL A 103 1.54 33.00 72.27
N GLY A 104 1.54 34.18 72.89
CA GLY A 104 1.74 35.47 72.24
C GLY A 104 3.21 35.89 72.08
N ALA A 105 4.18 35.04 72.41
CA ALA A 105 5.60 35.39 72.27
C ALA A 105 6.01 35.47 70.78
N PRO A 106 6.80 36.47 70.35
CA PRO A 106 7.07 36.72 68.91
C PRO A 106 7.63 35.54 68.11
N ASN A 107 8.43 34.68 68.75
CA ASN A 107 9.05 33.51 68.11
C ASN A 107 8.20 32.23 68.26
N THR A 108 7.01 32.32 68.87
CA THR A 108 6.13 31.19 69.19
C THR A 108 4.77 31.35 68.52
N TRP A 109 4.22 32.57 68.56
CA TRP A 109 2.94 32.89 67.96
C TRP A 109 2.81 32.47 66.48
N PRO A 110 3.80 32.67 65.59
CA PRO A 110 3.63 32.29 64.19
C PRO A 110 3.49 30.78 63.95
N SER A 111 4.10 29.96 64.81
CA SER A 111 3.96 28.49 64.76
C SER A 111 2.60 28.02 65.29
N LEU A 112 2.04 28.72 66.28
CA LEU A 112 0.69 28.46 66.79
C LEU A 112 -0.39 28.97 65.83
N LEU A 113 -0.18 30.13 65.18
CA LEU A 113 -1.07 30.64 64.13
C LEU A 113 -1.11 29.69 62.92
N ALA A 114 0.02 29.12 62.51
CA ALA A 114 0.07 28.08 61.49
C ALA A 114 -0.62 26.76 61.95
N ALA A 115 -0.72 26.49 63.25
CA ALA A 115 -1.50 25.36 63.77
C ALA A 115 -3.01 25.64 63.79
N LEU A 116 -3.42 26.89 64.10
CA LEU A 116 -4.80 27.34 64.00
C LEU A 116 -5.30 27.33 62.56
N GLN A 117 -4.51 27.84 61.62
CA GLN A 117 -4.84 27.84 60.20
C GLN A 117 -5.04 26.41 59.67
N TRP A 118 -4.15 25.49 60.02
CA TRP A 118 -4.32 24.07 59.67
C TRP A 118 -5.55 23.42 60.33
N LEU A 119 -5.92 23.85 61.53
CA LEU A 119 -7.15 23.38 62.18
C LEU A 119 -8.40 23.91 61.48
N ILE A 120 -8.40 25.14 60.96
CA ILE A 120 -9.48 25.66 60.11
C ILE A 120 -9.60 24.85 58.81
N GLU A 121 -8.47 24.58 58.15
CA GLU A 121 -8.42 23.74 56.94
C GLU A 121 -8.99 22.34 57.22
N LEU A 122 -8.76 21.79 58.42
CA LEU A 122 -9.34 20.51 58.86
C LEU A 122 -10.85 20.60 59.13
N CYS A 123 -11.35 21.70 59.72
CA CYS A 123 -12.79 21.91 59.94
C CYS A 123 -13.53 22.07 58.61
N GLN A 124 -13.03 22.93 57.72
CA GLN A 124 -13.55 23.13 56.36
C GLN A 124 -13.54 21.85 55.53
N TYR A 125 -12.57 20.96 55.75
CA TYR A 125 -12.54 19.65 55.11
C TYR A 125 -13.57 18.68 55.70
N ALA A 126 -13.83 18.72 57.00
CA ALA A 126 -14.89 17.92 57.64
C ALA A 126 -16.29 18.38 57.17
N GLU A 127 -16.55 19.68 57.15
CA GLU A 127 -17.77 20.29 56.59
C GLU A 127 -18.02 19.80 55.15
N GLN A 128 -16.99 19.80 54.31
CA GLN A 128 -17.05 19.31 52.92
C GLN A 128 -17.16 17.79 52.76
N LEU A 129 -17.03 17.01 53.84
CA LEU A 129 -17.30 15.58 53.86
C LEU A 129 -18.71 15.27 54.35
N ASP A 130 -19.23 16.01 55.33
CA ASP A 130 -20.60 15.84 55.81
C ASP A 130 -21.64 16.29 54.76
N ASP A 131 -21.34 17.35 53.99
CA ASP A 131 -22.10 17.74 52.79
C ASP A 131 -22.11 16.66 51.69
N ARG A 132 -21.25 15.63 51.79
CA ARG A 132 -21.15 14.50 50.86
C ARG A 132 -21.70 13.24 51.51
N GLU A 133 -23.03 13.18 51.65
CA GLU A 133 -23.78 12.03 52.20
C GLU A 133 -23.73 10.72 51.35
N ASP A 134 -22.54 10.27 50.94
CA ASP A 134 -22.30 8.88 50.53
C ASP A 134 -21.14 8.26 51.32
N PRO A 135 -21.44 7.55 52.43
CA PRO A 135 -20.46 6.79 53.20
C PRO A 135 -19.71 5.69 52.43
N PHE A 136 -20.15 5.34 51.21
CA PHE A 136 -19.50 4.36 50.34
C PHE A 136 -18.69 5.00 49.20
N GLY A 137 -18.72 6.32 49.06
CA GLY A 137 -17.92 7.05 48.07
C GLY A 137 -18.27 6.72 46.61
N VAL A 138 -19.47 6.20 46.33
CA VAL A 138 -19.97 6.00 44.97
C VAL A 138 -20.71 7.26 44.51
N SER A 139 -19.93 8.34 44.40
CA SER A 139 -20.31 9.48 43.57
C SER A 139 -20.78 8.95 42.22
N ASP A 140 -21.96 9.40 41.77
CA ASP A 140 -22.55 8.99 40.50
C ASP A 140 -21.72 9.54 39.33
N VAL A 141 -20.62 8.85 39.03
CA VAL A 141 -19.85 9.02 37.79
C VAL A 141 -20.71 8.45 36.68
N GLU A 142 -21.48 9.33 36.04
CA GLU A 142 -22.10 9.07 34.75
C GLU A 142 -20.99 8.63 33.79
N GLU A 143 -21.01 7.36 33.36
CA GLU A 143 -19.95 6.75 32.53
C GLU A 143 -20.05 7.18 31.05
N GLU A 144 -20.45 8.44 30.84
CA GLU A 144 -20.52 9.17 29.57
C GLU A 144 -19.11 9.44 29.02
N GLY A 145 -18.49 8.41 28.43
CA GLY A 145 -17.28 8.60 27.61
C GLY A 145 -16.25 7.48 27.58
N ALA A 146 -16.45 6.36 28.30
CA ALA A 146 -15.49 5.25 28.34
C ALA A 146 -15.47 4.40 27.05
N HIS A 147 -15.01 4.98 25.94
CA HIS A 147 -14.83 4.29 24.66
C HIS A 147 -13.74 3.21 24.73
N GLY A 148 -14.16 1.96 24.91
CA GLY A 148 -13.44 0.78 24.42
C GLY A 148 -12.85 -0.16 25.48
N SER A 149 -13.06 -1.46 25.24
CA SER A 149 -12.17 -2.55 25.68
C SER A 149 -12.03 -2.81 27.19
N SER A 150 -13.09 -2.62 27.97
CA SER A 150 -13.25 -3.30 29.27
C SER A 150 -14.71 -3.68 29.52
N GLU A 151 -15.10 -4.90 29.16
CA GLU A 151 -16.38 -5.47 29.64
C GLU A 151 -16.23 -5.85 31.12
N ALA A 152 -16.42 -4.87 32.00
CA ALA A 152 -16.46 -5.09 33.44
C ALA A 152 -17.52 -6.14 33.77
N SER A 153 -17.10 -7.26 34.36
CA SER A 153 -17.96 -8.40 34.68
C SER A 153 -19.24 -7.95 35.42
N PRO A 154 -20.43 -8.50 35.11
CA PRO A 154 -21.69 -8.12 35.78
C PRO A 154 -21.70 -8.33 37.30
N LEU A 155 -20.76 -9.11 37.84
CA LEU A 155 -20.55 -9.36 39.27
C LEU A 155 -19.42 -8.51 39.88
N SER A 156 -18.85 -7.56 39.12
CA SER A 156 -17.89 -6.59 39.64
C SER A 156 -18.56 -5.71 40.71
N PRO A 157 -17.99 -5.58 41.92
CA PRO A 157 -18.55 -4.75 43.00
C PRO A 157 -18.72 -3.25 42.68
N SER A 158 -18.25 -2.80 41.52
CA SER A 158 -18.18 -1.41 41.07
C SER A 158 -19.17 -1.06 39.95
N SER A 159 -20.06 -1.97 39.54
CA SER A 159 -21.09 -1.61 38.55
C SER A 159 -22.16 -0.71 39.17
N SER A 160 -22.69 0.26 38.42
CA SER A 160 -23.75 1.18 38.88
C SER A 160 -24.95 0.43 39.50
N LEU A 161 -25.37 -0.69 38.91
CA LEU A 161 -26.45 -1.54 39.45
C LEU A 161 -26.10 -2.14 40.82
N THR A 162 -24.89 -2.70 40.98
CA THR A 162 -24.43 -3.24 42.27
C THR A 162 -24.18 -2.17 43.32
N SER A 163 -23.80 -0.95 42.93
CA SER A 163 -23.66 0.20 43.82
C SER A 163 -25.02 0.70 44.30
N SER A 164 -26.00 0.83 43.39
CA SER A 164 -27.38 1.21 43.72
C SER A 164 -28.04 0.21 44.67
N LEU A 165 -27.90 -1.10 44.41
CA LEU A 165 -28.41 -2.15 45.29
C LEU A 165 -27.74 -2.10 46.68
N ARG A 166 -26.43 -1.84 46.75
CA ARG A 166 -25.71 -1.70 48.03
C ARG A 166 -26.21 -0.49 48.83
N ARG A 167 -26.46 0.65 48.16
CA ARG A 167 -27.02 1.87 48.78
C ARG A 167 -28.42 1.56 49.35
N GLU A 168 -29.28 0.89 48.57
CA GLU A 168 -30.64 0.49 48.99
C GLU A 168 -30.62 -0.52 50.16
N GLN A 169 -29.78 -1.55 50.09
CA GLN A 169 -29.55 -2.50 51.19
C GLN A 169 -29.10 -1.80 52.48
N TRP A 170 -28.22 -0.81 52.38
CA TRP A 170 -27.73 -0.06 53.55
C TRP A 170 -28.81 0.83 54.18
N VAL A 171 -29.62 1.52 53.37
CA VAL A 171 -30.76 2.31 53.87
C VAL A 171 -31.78 1.41 54.55
N CYS A 172 -32.15 0.28 53.92
CA CYS A 172 -32.99 -0.74 54.54
C CYS A 172 -32.42 -1.24 55.87
N LEU A 173 -31.11 -1.55 55.93
CA LEU A 173 -30.46 -2.04 57.15
C LEU A 173 -30.42 -0.98 58.26
N LYS A 174 -30.21 0.30 57.94
CA LYS A 174 -30.23 1.41 58.90
C LYS A 174 -31.64 1.57 59.50
N GLU A 175 -32.68 1.47 58.67
CA GLU A 175 -34.07 1.53 59.11
C GLU A 175 -34.48 0.32 59.96
N THR A 176 -34.21 -0.92 59.50
CA THR A 176 -34.59 -2.12 60.25
C THR A 176 -33.82 -2.24 61.57
N TYR A 177 -32.54 -1.83 61.62
CA TYR A 177 -31.79 -1.81 62.87
C TYR A 177 -32.31 -0.76 63.86
N ALA A 178 -32.81 0.39 63.38
CA ALA A 178 -33.45 1.39 64.23
C ALA A 178 -34.80 0.89 64.78
N LEU A 179 -35.59 0.20 63.95
CA LEU A 179 -36.87 -0.43 64.34
C LEU A 179 -36.64 -1.59 65.33
N TYR A 180 -35.63 -2.44 65.09
CA TYR A 180 -35.20 -3.49 66.01
C TYR A 180 -34.80 -2.93 67.39
N MET A 181 -34.06 -1.81 67.42
CA MET A 181 -33.71 -1.13 68.67
C MET A 181 -34.90 -0.44 69.37
N ALA A 182 -36.03 -0.25 68.66
CA ALA A 182 -37.31 0.14 69.25
C ALA A 182 -38.18 -1.05 69.71
N GLY A 183 -37.78 -2.29 69.40
CA GLY A 183 -38.48 -3.53 69.78
C GLY A 183 -39.42 -4.10 68.71
N GLU A 184 -39.34 -3.64 67.45
CA GLU A 184 -40.08 -4.22 66.33
C GLU A 184 -39.29 -5.36 65.67
N ASP A 185 -39.95 -6.47 65.34
CA ASP A 185 -39.33 -7.67 64.73
C ASP A 185 -39.69 -7.90 63.24
N HIS A 186 -40.55 -7.05 62.64
CA HIS A 186 -41.11 -7.27 61.30
C HIS A 186 -40.98 -6.03 60.40
N TYR A 187 -40.49 -6.21 59.17
CA TYR A 187 -40.05 -5.11 58.29
C TYR A 187 -40.65 -5.13 56.87
N PRO A 188 -41.99 -5.25 56.70
CA PRO A 188 -42.62 -5.51 55.41
C PRO A 188 -42.46 -4.39 54.37
N GLU A 189 -42.19 -3.15 54.81
CA GLU A 189 -41.94 -2.03 53.89
C GLU A 189 -40.53 -2.07 53.31
N GLN A 190 -39.53 -2.38 54.12
CA GLN A 190 -38.14 -2.55 53.73
C GLN A 190 -37.96 -3.76 52.82
N ASP A 191 -38.57 -4.90 53.18
CA ASP A 191 -38.60 -6.09 52.32
C ASP A 191 -39.22 -5.80 50.95
N ARG A 192 -40.33 -5.03 50.91
CA ARG A 192 -40.97 -4.62 49.66
C ARG A 192 -40.09 -3.69 48.83
N ARG A 193 -39.42 -2.72 49.45
CA ARG A 193 -38.56 -1.73 48.77
C ARG A 193 -37.32 -2.41 48.18
N LEU A 194 -36.65 -3.25 48.98
CA LEU A 194 -35.49 -4.04 48.55
C LEU A 194 -35.85 -5.07 47.47
N LYS A 195 -37.00 -5.75 47.59
CA LYS A 195 -37.48 -6.70 46.58
C LYS A 195 -37.74 -6.02 45.22
N ALA A 196 -38.37 -4.85 45.22
CA ALA A 196 -38.61 -4.10 43.98
C ALA A 196 -37.28 -3.70 43.29
N HIS A 197 -36.24 -3.38 44.06
CA HIS A 197 -34.89 -3.13 43.53
C HIS A 197 -34.26 -4.37 42.90
N TYR A 198 -34.37 -5.54 43.57
CA TYR A 198 -33.95 -6.82 42.99
C TYR A 198 -34.66 -7.15 41.67
N GLU A 199 -35.99 -6.98 41.61
CA GLU A 199 -36.78 -7.22 40.38
C GLU A 199 -36.39 -6.25 39.25
N GLN A 200 -36.13 -4.97 39.57
CA GLN A 200 -35.60 -4.00 38.61
C GLN A 200 -34.21 -4.41 38.10
N MET A 201 -33.29 -4.79 39.00
CA MET A 201 -31.94 -5.24 38.62
C MET A 201 -31.99 -6.51 37.77
N GLU A 202 -32.87 -7.47 38.09
CA GLU A 202 -33.04 -8.68 37.29
C GLU A 202 -33.52 -8.35 35.87
N SER A 203 -34.54 -7.49 35.72
CA SER A 203 -35.04 -7.09 34.39
C SER A 203 -33.96 -6.40 33.53
N ALA A 204 -33.11 -5.57 34.15
CA ALA A 204 -31.98 -4.93 33.49
C ALA A 204 -30.89 -5.94 33.08
N LEU A 205 -30.60 -6.93 33.92
CA LEU A 205 -29.66 -8.02 33.61
C LEU A 205 -30.21 -8.95 32.51
N GLN A 206 -31.49 -9.32 32.54
CA GLN A 206 -32.14 -10.10 31.49
C GLN A 206 -32.09 -9.37 30.14
N THR A 207 -32.38 -8.07 30.11
CA THR A 207 -32.27 -7.24 28.90
C THR A 207 -30.84 -7.17 28.37
N ARG A 208 -29.84 -6.99 29.25
CA ARG A 208 -28.41 -7.00 28.87
C ARG A 208 -27.96 -8.36 28.33
N LEU A 209 -28.39 -9.46 28.94
CA LEU A 209 -28.10 -10.83 28.48
C LEU A 209 -28.74 -11.12 27.11
N GLN A 210 -29.94 -10.61 26.86
CA GLN A 210 -30.59 -10.76 25.56
C GLN A 210 -29.84 -9.97 24.47
N ASN A 211 -29.55 -8.69 24.70
CA ASN A 211 -28.75 -7.87 23.79
C ASN A 211 -27.36 -8.48 23.51
N ALA A 212 -26.73 -9.14 24.49
CA ALA A 212 -25.46 -9.83 24.30
C ALA A 212 -25.59 -11.10 23.42
N ARG A 213 -26.68 -11.88 23.59
CA ARG A 213 -27.00 -13.02 22.71
C ARG A 213 -27.25 -12.58 21.29
N ASP A 214 -28.03 -11.52 21.10
CA ASP A 214 -28.42 -11.03 19.78
C ASP A 214 -27.20 -10.50 19.01
N ARG A 215 -26.33 -9.70 19.66
CA ARG A 215 -25.02 -9.32 19.11
C ARG A 215 -24.14 -10.52 18.76
N SER A 216 -24.16 -11.57 19.57
CA SER A 216 -23.39 -12.80 19.30
C SER A 216 -23.93 -13.54 18.06
N ALA A 217 -25.26 -13.59 17.90
CA ALA A 217 -25.91 -14.15 16.72
C ALA A 217 -25.65 -13.31 15.46
N GLU A 218 -25.72 -11.98 15.54
CA GLU A 218 -25.36 -11.05 14.45
C GLU A 218 -23.90 -11.24 14.00
N GLN A 219 -22.96 -11.37 14.95
CA GLN A 219 -21.56 -11.66 14.64
C GLN A 219 -21.37 -13.04 14.02
N ALA A 220 -22.12 -14.06 14.44
CA ALA A 220 -22.07 -15.40 13.87
C ALA A 220 -22.62 -15.42 12.43
N ALA A 221 -23.76 -14.77 12.19
CA ALA A 221 -24.35 -14.61 10.86
C ALA A 221 -23.43 -13.82 9.92
N SER A 222 -22.81 -12.74 10.42
CA SER A 222 -21.83 -11.95 9.65
C SER A 222 -20.62 -12.79 9.25
N LYS A 223 -20.05 -13.57 10.18
CA LYS A 223 -18.94 -14.50 9.91
C LYS A 223 -19.30 -15.56 8.87
N LEU A 224 -20.53 -16.07 8.88
CA LEU A 224 -21.02 -17.01 7.87
C LEU A 224 -21.13 -16.35 6.48
N GLY A 225 -21.68 -15.13 6.41
CA GLY A 225 -21.74 -14.35 5.17
C GLY A 225 -20.36 -14.11 4.55
N TYR A 226 -19.37 -13.72 5.35
CA TYR A 226 -17.97 -13.59 4.88
C TYR A 226 -17.38 -14.92 4.37
N GLN A 227 -17.76 -16.07 4.94
CA GLN A 227 -17.33 -17.38 4.43
C GLN A 227 -17.96 -17.72 3.07
N GLU A 228 -19.24 -17.37 2.85
CA GLU A 228 -19.86 -17.54 1.52
C GLU A 228 -19.21 -16.64 0.47
N ASP A 229 -18.89 -15.38 0.82
CA ASP A 229 -18.28 -14.44 -0.12
C ASP A 229 -16.83 -14.82 -0.46
N LEU A 230 -16.07 -15.37 0.50
CA LEU A 230 -14.77 -16.00 0.23
C LEU A 230 -14.88 -17.17 -0.78
N GLN A 231 -15.88 -18.04 -0.63
CA GLN A 231 -16.12 -19.12 -1.60
C GLN A 231 -16.50 -18.58 -3.00
N LYS A 232 -17.29 -17.50 -3.06
CA LYS A 232 -17.60 -16.81 -4.33
C LYS A 232 -16.32 -16.24 -4.96
N GLU A 233 -15.45 -15.60 -4.18
CA GLU A 233 -14.16 -15.06 -4.64
C GLU A 233 -13.25 -16.15 -5.23
N ASP A 234 -13.15 -17.32 -4.59
CA ASP A 234 -12.29 -18.42 -5.07
C ASP A 234 -12.84 -19.07 -6.35
N THR A 235 -14.16 -19.19 -6.50
CA THR A 235 -14.75 -19.64 -7.79
C THR A 235 -14.53 -18.61 -8.91
N LEU A 236 -14.54 -17.31 -8.59
CA LEU A 236 -14.20 -16.24 -9.53
C LEU A 236 -12.72 -16.29 -9.95
N LYS A 237 -11.77 -16.46 -9.01
CA LYS A 237 -10.34 -16.67 -9.30
C LYS A 237 -10.13 -17.87 -10.23
N ALA A 238 -10.78 -19.00 -9.93
CA ALA A 238 -10.70 -20.19 -10.77
C ALA A 238 -11.28 -19.98 -12.18
N SER A 239 -12.35 -19.18 -12.31
CA SER A 239 -12.93 -18.79 -13.60
C SER A 239 -12.01 -17.88 -14.41
N ILE A 240 -11.35 -16.91 -13.75
CA ILE A 240 -10.36 -16.00 -14.36
C ILE A 240 -9.14 -16.79 -14.86
N ALA A 241 -8.58 -17.68 -14.04
CA ALA A 241 -7.43 -18.50 -14.42
C ALA A 241 -7.72 -19.40 -15.63
N ARG A 242 -8.93 -19.98 -15.73
CA ARG A 242 -9.38 -20.71 -16.93
C ARG A 242 -9.42 -19.80 -18.16
N LYS A 243 -10.03 -18.61 -18.05
CA LYS A 243 -10.13 -17.65 -19.16
C LYS A 243 -8.76 -17.13 -19.62
N GLN A 244 -7.81 -16.91 -18.70
CA GLN A 244 -6.42 -16.58 -19.03
C GLN A 244 -5.75 -17.72 -19.79
N THR A 245 -5.86 -18.96 -19.29
CA THR A 245 -5.34 -20.17 -19.95
C THR A 245 -5.91 -20.36 -21.37
N ASP A 246 -7.19 -20.04 -21.58
CA ASP A 246 -7.83 -20.12 -22.90
C ASP A 246 -7.42 -18.95 -23.82
N MET A 247 -7.26 -17.74 -23.28
CA MET A 247 -6.71 -16.59 -24.01
C MET A 247 -5.27 -16.87 -24.51
N GLU A 248 -4.45 -17.58 -23.71
CA GLU A 248 -3.12 -18.03 -24.11
C GLU A 248 -3.14 -19.13 -25.19
N LYS A 249 -4.18 -19.98 -25.25
CA LYS A 249 -4.36 -20.93 -26.36
C LYS A 249 -4.75 -20.19 -27.63
N LEU A 250 -5.70 -19.26 -27.52
CA LEU A 250 -6.20 -18.45 -28.65
C LEU A 250 -5.10 -17.56 -29.23
N SER A 251 -4.27 -16.90 -28.41
CA SER A 251 -3.17 -16.07 -28.90
C SER A 251 -2.10 -16.88 -29.63
N ARG A 252 -1.79 -18.10 -29.15
CA ARG A 252 -0.91 -19.05 -29.85
C ARG A 252 -1.48 -19.52 -31.18
N GLU A 253 -2.78 -19.85 -31.24
CA GLU A 253 -3.40 -20.29 -32.50
C GLU A 253 -3.55 -19.13 -33.49
N ILE A 254 -3.89 -17.91 -33.03
CA ILE A 254 -3.87 -16.69 -33.86
C ILE A 254 -2.48 -16.46 -34.45
N ARG A 255 -1.42 -16.54 -33.64
CA ARG A 255 -0.04 -16.43 -34.11
C ARG A 255 0.31 -17.51 -35.13
N ARG A 256 -0.05 -18.77 -34.87
CA ARG A 256 0.13 -19.89 -35.81
C ARG A 256 -0.62 -19.67 -37.14
N LEU A 257 -1.82 -19.09 -37.09
CA LEU A 257 -2.60 -18.73 -38.28
C LEU A 257 -1.99 -17.53 -39.03
N GLN A 258 -1.40 -16.55 -38.35
CA GLN A 258 -0.64 -15.45 -38.97
C GLN A 258 0.65 -15.97 -39.65
N GLU A 259 1.43 -16.80 -38.97
CA GLU A 259 2.61 -17.46 -39.55
C GLU A 259 2.24 -18.35 -40.75
N ASN A 260 1.10 -19.05 -40.68
CA ASN A 260 0.57 -19.84 -41.80
C ASN A 260 -0.01 -18.98 -42.95
N ARG A 261 -0.48 -17.75 -42.67
CA ARG A 261 -0.85 -16.77 -43.72
C ARG A 261 0.42 -16.35 -44.45
N GLN A 262 1.41 -15.81 -43.75
CA GLN A 262 2.66 -15.32 -44.33
C GLN A 262 3.37 -16.40 -45.18
N LYS A 263 3.45 -17.64 -44.68
CA LYS A 263 4.01 -18.79 -45.43
C LYS A 263 3.27 -19.13 -46.73
N LYS A 264 1.99 -18.76 -46.85
CA LYS A 264 1.18 -18.93 -48.07
C LYS A 264 1.17 -17.69 -48.96
N GLU A 265 1.37 -16.51 -48.39
CA GLU A 265 1.28 -15.21 -49.06
C GLU A 265 2.34 -15.05 -50.18
N GLY A 266 3.56 -15.57 -49.95
CA GLY A 266 4.59 -15.70 -50.99
C GLY A 266 4.13 -16.56 -52.18
N PRO A 267 3.79 -17.85 -51.97
CA PRO A 267 3.22 -18.71 -53.01
C PRO A 267 1.97 -18.16 -53.71
N TRP A 268 1.08 -17.44 -53.01
CA TRP A 268 -0.05 -16.75 -53.65
C TRP A 268 0.43 -15.65 -54.62
N GLY A 269 1.47 -14.90 -54.25
CA GLY A 269 2.12 -13.92 -55.13
C GLY A 269 2.81 -14.56 -56.34
N GLU A 270 3.44 -15.72 -56.17
CA GLU A 270 4.04 -16.50 -57.25
C GLU A 270 2.97 -17.05 -58.21
N VAL A 271 1.88 -17.62 -57.68
CA VAL A 271 0.72 -18.06 -58.49
C VAL A 271 0.10 -16.89 -59.24
N ALA A 272 -0.07 -15.73 -58.61
CA ALA A 272 -0.58 -14.52 -59.27
C ALA A 272 0.36 -13.97 -60.35
N ARG A 273 1.68 -14.17 -60.23
CA ARG A 273 2.65 -13.87 -61.29
C ARG A 273 2.53 -14.86 -62.44
N ALA A 274 2.56 -16.16 -62.15
CA ALA A 274 2.44 -17.23 -63.15
C ALA A 274 1.12 -17.13 -63.94
N GLN A 275 0.03 -16.72 -63.32
CA GLN A 275 -1.24 -16.45 -64.00
C GLN A 275 -1.13 -15.31 -65.04
N ARG A 276 -0.40 -14.23 -64.73
CA ARG A 276 -0.15 -13.13 -65.69
C ARG A 276 0.75 -13.58 -66.83
N GLU A 277 1.78 -14.37 -66.53
CA GLU A 277 2.69 -14.93 -67.54
C GLU A 277 1.94 -15.90 -68.49
N VAL A 278 1.08 -16.76 -67.96
CA VAL A 278 0.20 -17.64 -68.76
C VAL A 278 -0.77 -16.84 -69.63
N GLU A 279 -1.36 -15.75 -69.12
CA GLU A 279 -2.30 -14.95 -69.91
C GLU A 279 -1.60 -14.11 -70.99
N ALA A 280 -0.39 -13.59 -70.73
CA ALA A 280 0.44 -12.96 -71.75
C ALA A 280 0.85 -13.94 -72.85
N VAL A 281 1.25 -15.17 -72.48
CA VAL A 281 1.56 -16.23 -73.46
C VAL A 281 0.32 -16.63 -74.26
N ARG A 282 -0.88 -16.66 -73.65
CA ARG A 282 -2.15 -16.89 -74.36
C ARG A 282 -2.46 -15.80 -75.37
N GLN A 283 -2.24 -14.53 -75.04
CA GLN A 283 -2.42 -13.41 -75.97
C GLN A 283 -1.48 -13.54 -77.18
N ILE A 284 -0.19 -13.83 -76.95
CA ILE A 284 0.79 -14.09 -78.01
C ILE A 284 0.37 -15.29 -78.88
N VAL A 285 -0.14 -16.38 -78.28
CA VAL A 285 -0.64 -17.54 -79.04
C VAL A 285 -1.90 -17.19 -79.85
N GLN A 286 -2.79 -16.35 -79.33
CA GLN A 286 -3.96 -15.86 -80.08
C GLN A 286 -3.54 -14.99 -81.26
N GLU A 287 -2.63 -14.04 -81.07
CA GLU A 287 -2.04 -13.20 -82.12
C GLU A 287 -1.37 -14.06 -83.21
N LEU A 288 -0.52 -15.01 -82.83
CA LEU A 288 0.12 -15.94 -83.76
C LEU A 288 -0.90 -16.83 -84.49
N SER A 289 -1.98 -17.26 -83.86
CA SER A 289 -3.03 -18.04 -84.52
C SER A 289 -3.89 -17.21 -85.49
N ALA A 290 -4.11 -15.92 -85.18
CA ALA A 290 -4.77 -14.99 -86.07
C ALA A 290 -3.89 -14.66 -87.29
N GLU A 291 -2.58 -14.50 -87.08
CA GLU A 291 -1.61 -14.32 -88.16
C GLU A 291 -1.45 -15.59 -89.00
N GLU A 292 -1.41 -16.79 -88.40
CA GLU A 292 -1.41 -18.06 -89.13
C GLU A 292 -2.69 -18.20 -89.99
N LYS A 293 -3.85 -17.80 -89.46
CA LYS A 293 -5.11 -17.76 -90.22
C LYS A 293 -5.04 -16.73 -91.36
N ARG A 294 -4.55 -15.52 -91.12
CA ARG A 294 -4.37 -14.46 -92.13
C ARG A 294 -3.43 -14.91 -93.25
N LEU A 295 -2.34 -15.60 -92.91
CA LEU A 295 -1.39 -16.19 -93.86
C LEU A 295 -2.04 -17.32 -94.66
N LYS A 296 -2.80 -18.23 -94.02
CA LYS A 296 -3.55 -19.28 -94.72
C LYS A 296 -4.61 -18.72 -95.66
N GLU A 297 -5.32 -17.66 -95.27
CA GLU A 297 -6.29 -16.96 -96.12
C GLU A 297 -5.60 -16.24 -97.29
N THR A 298 -4.43 -15.63 -97.05
CA THR A 298 -3.61 -15.01 -98.10
C THR A 298 -3.08 -16.04 -99.10
N VAL A 299 -2.63 -17.21 -98.63
CA VAL A 299 -2.15 -18.31 -99.49
C VAL A 299 -3.31 -18.98 -100.24
N ALA A 300 -4.47 -19.14 -99.62
CA ALA A 300 -5.67 -19.65 -100.29
C ALA A 300 -6.23 -18.67 -101.35
N ALA A 301 -5.90 -17.38 -101.25
CA ALA A 301 -6.22 -16.36 -102.26
C ALA A 301 -5.16 -16.24 -103.37
N GLN A 302 -4.07 -17.04 -103.34
CA GLN A 302 -3.09 -17.11 -104.42
C GLN A 302 -3.43 -18.27 -105.37
N GLU A 303 -3.76 -17.95 -106.62
CA GLU A 303 -4.08 -18.93 -107.67
C GLU A 303 -2.82 -19.61 -108.24
N ILE A 304 -1.98 -20.17 -107.36
CA ILE A 304 -0.78 -20.94 -107.72
C ILE A 304 -0.91 -22.32 -107.06
N SER A 305 -1.11 -23.38 -107.86
CA SER A 305 -1.21 -24.74 -107.35
C SER A 305 0.13 -25.20 -106.77
N ALA A 306 0.11 -26.13 -105.82
CA ALA A 306 1.32 -26.83 -105.39
C ALA A 306 2.05 -27.49 -106.57
N SER A 307 1.31 -27.94 -107.60
CA SER A 307 1.85 -28.45 -108.86
C SER A 307 2.63 -27.39 -109.65
N ASP A 308 2.21 -26.13 -109.59
CA ASP A 308 2.84 -25.02 -110.33
C ASP A 308 4.12 -24.56 -109.62
N VAL A 309 4.15 -24.63 -108.28
CA VAL A 309 5.36 -24.39 -107.49
C VAL A 309 6.39 -25.50 -107.73
N GLU A 310 5.98 -26.77 -107.81
CA GLU A 310 6.90 -27.85 -108.20
C GLU A 310 7.39 -27.71 -109.65
N HIS A 311 6.52 -27.29 -110.58
CA HIS A 311 6.92 -27.00 -111.96
C HIS A 311 7.96 -25.86 -112.00
N LEU A 312 7.68 -24.72 -111.33
CA LEU A 312 8.61 -23.59 -111.21
C LEU A 312 9.94 -23.97 -110.55
N LEU A 313 9.94 -24.79 -109.49
CA LEU A 313 11.17 -25.28 -108.87
C LEU A 313 11.93 -26.26 -109.78
N SER A 314 11.24 -27.07 -110.59
CA SER A 314 11.88 -27.94 -111.58
C SER A 314 12.52 -27.13 -112.71
N GLU A 315 11.83 -26.09 -113.19
CA GLU A 315 12.32 -25.13 -114.18
C GLU A 315 13.50 -24.33 -113.61
N GLN A 316 13.40 -23.81 -112.38
CA GLN A 316 14.49 -23.08 -111.73
C GLN A 316 15.75 -23.94 -111.57
N ARG A 317 15.61 -25.20 -111.14
CA ARG A 317 16.73 -26.16 -111.09
C ARG A 317 17.32 -26.40 -112.49
N ARG A 318 16.47 -26.57 -113.51
CA ARG A 318 16.87 -26.73 -114.93
C ARG A 318 17.60 -25.51 -115.47
N TYR A 319 17.16 -24.29 -115.12
CA TYR A 319 17.83 -23.03 -115.47
C TYR A 319 19.13 -22.82 -114.68
N GLU A 320 19.20 -23.18 -113.39
CA GLU A 320 20.46 -23.20 -112.64
C GLU A 320 21.48 -24.17 -113.21
N THR A 321 21.05 -25.36 -113.64
CA THR A 321 21.94 -26.34 -114.28
C THR A 321 22.46 -25.83 -115.61
N LYS A 322 21.62 -25.19 -116.43
CA LYS A 322 22.07 -24.47 -117.63
C LYS A 322 23.05 -23.35 -117.30
N TYR A 323 22.71 -22.47 -116.36
CA TYR A 323 23.55 -21.34 -115.98
C TYR A 323 24.94 -21.77 -115.44
N LYS A 324 25.01 -22.90 -114.73
CA LYS A 324 26.28 -23.53 -114.31
C LYS A 324 27.06 -24.06 -115.53
N ALA A 325 26.41 -24.76 -116.46
CA ALA A 325 27.05 -25.22 -117.69
C ALA A 325 27.55 -24.06 -118.57
N ASP A 326 26.72 -23.03 -118.81
CA ASP A 326 27.06 -21.84 -119.58
C ASP A 326 28.21 -21.05 -118.92
N ARG A 327 28.27 -21.01 -117.58
CA ARG A 327 29.37 -20.42 -116.82
C ARG A 327 30.67 -21.21 -116.98
N ASP A 328 30.61 -22.54 -116.93
CA ASP A 328 31.77 -23.41 -117.08
C ASP A 328 32.28 -23.43 -118.53
N ASP A 329 31.39 -23.37 -119.53
CA ASP A 329 31.75 -23.24 -120.94
C ASP A 329 32.29 -21.84 -121.26
N LYS A 330 31.75 -20.78 -120.64
CA LYS A 330 32.40 -19.46 -120.68
C LYS A 330 33.81 -19.52 -120.09
N ALA A 331 34.02 -20.15 -118.93
CA ALA A 331 35.35 -20.26 -118.33
C ALA A 331 36.35 -21.02 -119.23
N LYS A 332 35.89 -22.03 -119.99
CA LYS A 332 36.68 -22.72 -121.02
C LYS A 332 36.99 -21.81 -122.20
N LEU A 333 36.04 -21.00 -122.66
CA LEU A 333 36.28 -20.00 -123.71
C LEU A 333 37.29 -18.93 -123.25
N ASP A 334 37.10 -18.34 -122.07
CA ASP A 334 37.98 -17.30 -121.52
C ASP A 334 39.43 -17.84 -121.38
N HIS A 335 39.60 -19.10 -120.94
CA HIS A 335 40.91 -19.75 -120.91
C HIS A 335 41.50 -20.01 -122.31
N SER A 336 40.66 -20.35 -123.30
CA SER A 336 41.08 -20.52 -124.69
C SER A 336 41.48 -19.19 -125.35
N VAL A 337 40.76 -18.11 -125.04
CA VAL A 337 41.11 -16.73 -125.45
C VAL A 337 42.46 -16.34 -124.88
N MET A 338 42.67 -16.51 -123.57
CA MET A 338 43.97 -16.23 -122.92
C MET A 338 45.12 -17.02 -123.57
N GLN A 339 44.93 -18.32 -123.86
CA GLN A 339 45.92 -19.11 -124.61
C GLN A 339 46.16 -18.65 -126.05
N MET A 340 45.24 -17.92 -126.67
CA MET A 340 45.38 -17.36 -128.01
C MET A 340 46.03 -15.97 -127.95
N GLU A 341 45.73 -15.18 -126.91
CA GLU A 341 46.38 -13.91 -126.59
C GLU A 341 47.88 -14.11 -126.27
N ASP A 342 48.24 -15.12 -125.48
CA ASP A 342 49.65 -15.51 -125.24
C ASP A 342 50.40 -15.82 -126.55
N LYS A 343 49.76 -16.57 -127.47
CA LYS A 343 50.32 -16.89 -128.80
C LYS A 343 50.42 -15.63 -129.67
N LEU A 344 49.47 -14.70 -129.53
CA LEU A 344 49.46 -13.41 -130.23
C LEU A 344 50.58 -12.51 -129.70
N HIS A 345 50.80 -12.45 -128.38
CA HIS A 345 51.92 -11.75 -127.74
C HIS A 345 53.29 -12.38 -128.08
N GLN A 346 53.42 -13.71 -128.18
CA GLN A 346 54.63 -14.35 -128.70
C GLN A 346 54.91 -13.95 -130.16
N ARG A 347 53.87 -13.91 -131.00
CA ARG A 347 53.99 -13.45 -132.39
C ARG A 347 54.30 -11.96 -132.48
N GLN A 348 53.67 -11.09 -131.68
CA GLN A 348 53.98 -9.66 -131.59
C GLN A 348 55.39 -9.40 -131.08
N SER A 349 55.88 -10.17 -130.10
CA SER A 349 57.25 -10.06 -129.60
C SER A 349 58.26 -10.44 -130.68
N SER A 350 57.97 -11.49 -131.45
CA SER A 350 58.76 -11.92 -132.61
C SER A 350 58.72 -10.88 -133.74
N LEU A 351 57.54 -10.32 -134.03
CA LEU A 351 57.35 -9.25 -135.01
C LEU A 351 58.08 -7.98 -134.59
N SER A 352 58.06 -7.62 -133.30
CA SER A 352 58.77 -6.47 -132.73
C SER A 352 60.29 -6.66 -132.73
N SER A 353 60.77 -7.90 -132.56
CA SER A 353 62.19 -8.23 -132.70
C SER A 353 62.66 -8.07 -134.16
N ASN A 354 61.87 -8.55 -135.12
CA ASN A 354 62.14 -8.35 -136.55
C ASN A 354 61.95 -6.89 -136.97
N SER A 355 61.00 -6.17 -136.38
CA SER A 355 60.78 -4.74 -136.62
C SER A 355 61.93 -3.90 -136.07
N ARG A 356 62.52 -4.25 -134.92
CA ARG A 356 63.76 -3.61 -134.43
C ARG A 356 64.94 -3.86 -135.36
N LYS A 357 65.07 -5.07 -135.94
CA LYS A 357 66.09 -5.36 -136.96
C LYS A 357 65.87 -4.54 -138.24
N LEU A 358 64.63 -4.39 -138.71
CA LEU A 358 64.27 -3.51 -139.82
C LEU A 358 64.53 -2.03 -139.49
N GLN A 359 64.18 -1.58 -138.31
CA GLN A 359 64.38 -0.19 -137.87
C GLN A 359 65.87 0.16 -137.74
N SER A 360 66.69 -0.80 -137.30
CA SER A 360 68.18 -0.71 -137.29
C SER A 360 68.82 -0.72 -138.68
N LEU A 361 68.09 -1.14 -139.73
CA LEU A 361 68.54 -1.05 -141.13
C LEU A 361 67.97 0.20 -141.81
N MET A 362 66.77 0.65 -141.42
CA MET A 362 66.15 1.88 -141.90
C MET A 362 66.86 3.14 -141.39
N SER A 363 67.47 3.09 -140.19
CA SER A 363 68.28 4.19 -139.64
C SER A 363 69.58 4.48 -140.41
N ALA A 364 69.85 3.76 -141.50
CA ALA A 364 71.03 3.95 -142.35
C ALA A 364 70.72 4.53 -143.76
N ILE A 365 69.44 4.79 -144.10
CA ILE A 365 69.02 5.03 -145.51
C ILE A 365 68.23 6.33 -145.75
N ARG A 366 67.80 7.06 -144.71
CA ARG A 366 67.09 8.37 -144.83
C ARG A 366 67.54 9.30 -143.71
N HIS A 367 67.99 10.54 -143.90
CA HIS A 367 68.01 11.43 -145.08
C HIS A 367 66.65 11.75 -145.71
N ASP A 368 66.29 13.03 -145.56
CA ASP A 368 65.21 13.81 -146.19
C ASP A 368 63.75 13.35 -145.94
N GLY A 369 62.87 14.34 -145.76
CA GLY A 369 61.42 14.18 -145.52
C GLY A 369 60.93 14.85 -144.24
N GLN A 370 60.27 16.01 -144.36
CA GLN A 370 59.62 16.74 -143.26
C GLN A 370 58.09 16.52 -143.24
N LEU A 371 57.42 17.16 -142.26
CA LEU A 371 56.01 17.60 -142.27
C LEU A 371 54.92 16.53 -141.90
N PRO A 372 53.73 16.95 -141.39
CA PRO A 372 53.20 16.37 -140.15
C PRO A 372 51.67 16.06 -140.14
N SER A 373 51.15 15.79 -138.93
CA SER A 373 49.78 15.98 -138.39
C SER A 373 48.61 16.38 -139.32
N THR A 374 47.45 15.70 -139.17
CA THR A 374 46.21 16.26 -138.54
C THR A 374 45.06 15.24 -138.40
N ASP A 375 44.47 15.22 -137.19
CA ASP A 375 43.04 15.35 -136.82
C ASP A 375 41.85 14.89 -137.71
N SER A 376 40.86 14.25 -137.03
CA SER A 376 39.39 14.54 -137.12
C SER A 376 38.48 13.74 -138.13
N PRO A 377 37.13 13.96 -138.23
CA PRO A 377 36.15 13.18 -137.43
C PRO A 377 34.75 12.79 -138.06
N THR A 378 33.98 11.91 -137.38
CA THR A 378 32.47 11.83 -137.35
C THR A 378 31.68 11.62 -138.70
N ILE A 379 30.32 11.55 -138.86
CA ILE A 379 29.06 11.68 -138.07
C ILE A 379 28.01 10.59 -138.50
N GLY A 380 27.16 10.10 -137.56
CA GLY A 380 25.69 9.90 -137.77
C GLY A 380 25.11 8.55 -138.29
N SER A 381 23.79 8.29 -138.24
CA SER A 381 22.67 8.93 -137.47
C SER A 381 21.32 8.14 -137.56
N PHE A 382 20.34 8.47 -136.68
CA PHE A 382 18.86 8.21 -136.77
C PHE A 382 18.38 6.73 -136.62
N LEU A 383 17.24 6.34 -136.01
CA LEU A 383 15.91 6.91 -135.60
C LEU A 383 15.40 6.16 -134.30
N ALA A 384 14.28 6.39 -133.55
CA ALA A 384 13.15 7.35 -133.48
C ALA A 384 12.55 7.43 -132.02
N LEU A 385 11.21 7.50 -131.85
CA LEU A 385 10.39 7.67 -130.61
C LEU A 385 8.93 7.16 -130.87
N PRO A 386 7.99 6.93 -129.88
CA PRO A 386 7.35 8.00 -129.05
C PRO A 386 6.83 7.67 -127.60
N THR A 387 7.02 8.62 -126.67
CA THR A 387 6.14 9.19 -125.58
C THR A 387 5.01 8.40 -124.85
N PRO A 388 4.47 8.86 -123.68
CA PRO A 388 4.84 10.05 -122.86
C PRO A 388 4.99 9.85 -121.32
N CYS A 389 5.68 10.79 -120.69
CA CYS A 389 5.43 11.26 -119.31
C CYS A 389 5.47 12.80 -119.32
N LEU A 390 4.75 13.46 -118.40
CA LEU A 390 4.74 14.92 -118.29
C LEU A 390 5.46 15.41 -117.04
N MET A 391 6.39 16.35 -117.25
CA MET A 391 6.82 17.33 -116.26
C MET A 391 6.82 18.69 -116.94
N LEU A 392 6.41 19.74 -116.24
CA LEU A 392 6.46 21.12 -116.70
C LEU A 392 7.01 22.02 -115.59
N GLN A 393 7.55 23.17 -115.97
CA GLN A 393 8.42 23.99 -115.14
C GLN A 393 7.72 25.27 -114.64
N CYS A 394 8.45 25.96 -113.76
CA CYS A 394 8.65 27.42 -113.74
C CYS A 394 7.82 28.33 -112.81
N ASP A 395 8.62 29.20 -112.16
CA ASP A 395 8.42 30.62 -111.89
C ASP A 395 7.87 31.15 -110.54
N ALA A 396 8.81 31.76 -109.82
CA ALA A 396 8.79 33.13 -109.28
C ALA A 396 7.65 33.63 -108.36
N LEU A 397 8.06 33.87 -107.10
CA LEU A 397 7.81 35.09 -106.31
C LEU A 397 6.38 35.66 -106.19
N GLN A 398 5.79 35.51 -105.00
CA GLN A 398 5.04 36.59 -104.35
C GLN A 398 5.30 36.65 -102.84
N PRO A 399 5.79 37.79 -102.29
CA PRO A 399 5.98 37.97 -100.84
C PRO A 399 4.67 38.34 -100.10
N ALA A 400 3.52 37.84 -100.57
CA ALA A 400 2.21 38.06 -99.95
C ALA A 400 1.72 36.86 -99.11
N ALA A 401 2.16 35.64 -99.47
CA ALA A 401 1.76 34.43 -98.76
C ALA A 401 2.35 34.33 -97.33
N LEU A 402 3.44 35.04 -97.05
CA LEU A 402 4.12 34.96 -95.74
C LEU A 402 3.40 35.78 -94.66
N GLU A 403 2.90 36.98 -94.97
CA GLU A 403 2.09 37.76 -94.02
C GLU A 403 0.77 37.06 -93.72
N GLN A 404 0.11 36.47 -94.73
CA GLN A 404 -1.12 35.70 -94.48
C GLN A 404 -0.82 34.44 -93.65
N HIS A 405 0.23 33.68 -93.96
CA HIS A 405 0.60 32.51 -93.16
C HIS A 405 1.07 32.88 -91.74
N GLU A 406 1.66 34.06 -91.52
CA GLU A 406 1.91 34.58 -90.16
C GLU A 406 0.64 35.04 -89.46
N LYS A 407 -0.33 35.62 -90.17
CA LYS A 407 -1.66 35.94 -89.64
C LYS A 407 -2.40 34.68 -89.24
N ASP A 408 -2.53 33.72 -90.15
CA ASP A 408 -3.18 32.43 -89.92
C ASP A 408 -2.50 31.70 -88.77
N LYS A 409 -1.15 31.78 -88.66
CA LYS A 409 -0.40 31.21 -87.52
C LYS A 409 -0.69 31.93 -86.20
N ARG A 410 -0.84 33.27 -86.21
CA ARG A 410 -1.21 34.06 -85.02
C ARG A 410 -2.66 33.81 -84.61
N GLU A 411 -3.58 33.75 -85.56
CA GLU A 411 -4.99 33.39 -85.34
C GLU A 411 -5.11 31.94 -84.85
N TRP A 412 -4.31 30.99 -85.37
CA TRP A 412 -4.22 29.64 -84.81
C TRP A 412 -3.58 29.60 -83.41
N THR A 413 -2.59 30.44 -83.07
CA THR A 413 -2.09 30.51 -81.69
C THR A 413 -3.10 31.20 -80.75
N ASP A 414 -3.80 32.23 -81.18
CA ASP A 414 -4.87 32.87 -80.39
C ASP A 414 -6.06 31.92 -80.19
N VAL A 415 -6.41 31.09 -81.19
CA VAL A 415 -7.41 30.01 -81.04
C VAL A 415 -6.90 28.89 -80.14
N VAL A 416 -5.62 28.51 -80.23
CA VAL A 416 -5.02 27.49 -79.35
C VAL A 416 -4.93 27.99 -77.90
N ASP A 417 -4.53 29.24 -77.66
CA ASP A 417 -4.51 29.84 -76.32
C ASP A 417 -5.93 30.18 -75.82
N SER A 418 -6.90 30.44 -76.70
CA SER A 418 -8.31 30.58 -76.31
C SER A 418 -8.94 29.24 -75.92
N VAL A 419 -8.69 28.16 -76.68
CA VAL A 419 -9.28 26.84 -76.43
C VAL A 419 -8.50 26.05 -75.38
N LEU A 420 -7.19 25.81 -75.60
CA LEU A 420 -6.36 25.10 -74.62
C LEU A 420 -6.06 25.97 -73.41
N GLY A 421 -5.98 27.30 -73.53
CA GLY A 421 -5.74 28.17 -72.37
C GLY A 421 -6.94 28.23 -71.43
N VAL A 422 -8.19 28.31 -71.92
CA VAL A 422 -9.39 28.29 -71.06
C VAL A 422 -9.55 26.94 -70.35
N ASP A 423 -9.38 25.82 -71.05
CA ASP A 423 -9.48 24.50 -70.41
C ASP A 423 -8.24 24.16 -69.55
N SER A 424 -7.05 24.70 -69.86
CA SER A 424 -5.90 24.66 -68.94
C SER A 424 -6.09 25.56 -67.73
N GLN A 425 -6.79 26.70 -67.84
CA GLN A 425 -7.19 27.53 -66.70
C GLN A 425 -8.11 26.69 -65.80
N ARG A 426 -9.21 26.16 -66.35
CA ARG A 426 -10.15 25.32 -65.61
C ARG A 426 -9.50 24.11 -64.95
N PHE A 427 -8.56 23.45 -65.62
CA PHE A 427 -7.83 22.32 -65.06
C PHE A 427 -6.83 22.74 -63.97
N ARG A 428 -6.20 23.91 -64.10
CA ARG A 428 -5.43 24.55 -63.00
C ARG A 428 -6.34 24.90 -61.83
N ASP A 429 -7.45 25.60 -62.06
CA ASP A 429 -8.42 26.00 -61.03
C ASP A 429 -9.00 24.77 -60.28
N GLN A 430 -9.23 23.66 -60.99
CA GLN A 430 -9.64 22.38 -60.41
C GLN A 430 -8.52 21.71 -59.59
N LEU A 431 -7.29 21.69 -60.07
CA LEU A 431 -6.14 21.16 -59.32
C LEU A 431 -5.85 22.01 -58.07
N GLU A 432 -5.88 23.33 -58.21
CA GLU A 432 -5.66 24.28 -57.12
C GLU A 432 -6.78 24.18 -56.07
N GLY A 433 -8.04 24.03 -56.50
CA GLY A 433 -9.17 23.73 -55.63
C GLY A 433 -9.10 22.36 -54.93
N LEU A 434 -8.49 21.34 -55.55
CA LEU A 434 -8.23 20.04 -54.91
C LEU A 434 -7.06 20.12 -53.91
N ILE A 435 -5.99 20.84 -54.24
CA ILE A 435 -4.84 21.10 -53.36
C ILE A 435 -5.29 21.90 -52.13
N GLU A 436 -6.14 22.91 -52.32
CA GLU A 436 -6.74 23.71 -51.24
C GLU A 436 -7.61 22.83 -50.32
N GLN A 437 -8.43 21.92 -50.87
CA GLN A 437 -9.19 20.94 -50.08
C GLN A 437 -8.30 19.97 -49.32
N GLU A 438 -7.24 19.43 -49.94
CA GLU A 438 -6.30 18.49 -49.32
C GLU A 438 -5.47 19.18 -48.22
N ALA A 439 -5.05 20.43 -48.43
CA ALA A 439 -4.37 21.26 -47.44
C ALA A 439 -5.29 21.58 -46.24
N GLN A 440 -6.56 21.92 -46.48
CA GLN A 440 -7.55 22.09 -45.40
C GLN A 440 -7.81 20.78 -44.64
N HIS A 441 -7.76 19.62 -45.32
CA HIS A 441 -7.90 18.32 -44.67
C HIS A 441 -6.65 17.93 -43.85
N HIS A 442 -5.46 18.27 -44.32
CA HIS A 442 -4.20 18.12 -43.57
C HIS A 442 -4.16 19.03 -42.35
N SER A 443 -4.60 20.29 -42.49
CA SER A 443 -4.69 21.24 -41.38
C SER A 443 -5.61 20.74 -40.25
N LYS A 444 -6.76 20.16 -40.61
CA LYS A 444 -7.68 19.52 -39.64
C LYS A 444 -7.05 18.32 -38.95
N LEU A 445 -6.43 17.39 -39.70
CA LEU A 445 -5.73 16.24 -39.10
C LEU A 445 -4.59 16.67 -38.16
N SER A 446 -3.85 17.73 -38.51
CA SER A 446 -2.79 18.28 -37.65
C SER A 446 -3.37 18.84 -36.36
N ALA A 447 -4.47 19.58 -36.42
CA ALA A 447 -5.13 20.13 -35.22
C ALA A 447 -5.67 19.03 -34.30
N GLU A 448 -6.27 17.97 -34.86
CA GLU A 448 -6.70 16.79 -34.12
C GLU A 448 -5.52 16.03 -33.48
N ALA A 449 -4.39 15.89 -34.20
CA ALA A 449 -3.18 15.29 -33.67
C ALA A 449 -2.57 16.11 -32.51
N ASP A 450 -2.50 17.44 -32.65
CA ASP A 450 -2.04 18.34 -31.60
C ASP A 450 -2.96 18.32 -30.36
N GLU A 451 -4.26 18.06 -30.55
CA GLU A 451 -5.23 17.94 -29.46
C GLU A 451 -5.11 16.60 -28.73
N LEU A 452 -4.94 15.51 -29.46
CA LEU A 452 -4.62 14.19 -28.91
C LEU A 452 -3.28 14.21 -28.16
N GLN A 453 -2.26 14.87 -28.68
CA GLN A 453 -0.96 15.00 -28.01
C GLN A 453 -1.09 15.80 -26.70
N ARG A 454 -1.82 16.93 -26.71
CA ARG A 454 -2.15 17.70 -25.49
C ARG A 454 -2.90 16.84 -24.46
N ALA A 455 -3.80 15.96 -24.89
CA ALA A 455 -4.51 15.03 -24.00
C ALA A 455 -3.59 13.94 -23.42
N ILE A 456 -2.67 13.39 -24.22
CA ILE A 456 -1.64 12.42 -23.78
C ILE A 456 -0.71 13.05 -22.73
N ASP A 457 -0.26 14.29 -22.94
CA ASP A 457 0.59 15.01 -21.99
C ASP A 457 -0.14 15.33 -20.68
N ALA A 458 -1.43 15.68 -20.76
CA ALA A 458 -2.28 15.87 -19.59
C ALA A 458 -2.48 14.56 -18.79
N MET A 459 -2.77 13.43 -19.45
CA MET A 459 -2.84 12.12 -18.78
C MET A 459 -1.49 11.73 -18.17
N THR A 460 -0.38 11.94 -18.88
CA THR A 460 0.98 11.65 -18.41
C THR A 460 1.34 12.46 -17.17
N LYS A 461 0.91 13.73 -17.09
CA LYS A 461 1.05 14.58 -15.90
C LYS A 461 0.24 14.04 -14.71
N THR A 462 -1.01 13.65 -14.94
CA THR A 462 -1.88 13.05 -13.90
C THR A 462 -1.33 11.72 -13.38
N ILE A 463 -0.81 10.85 -14.27
CA ILE A 463 -0.16 9.59 -13.90
C ILE A 463 1.06 9.86 -13.00
N LYS A 464 1.93 10.83 -13.36
CA LYS A 464 3.08 11.23 -12.53
C LYS A 464 2.66 11.77 -11.16
N GLN A 465 1.57 12.55 -11.08
CA GLN A 465 1.04 13.04 -9.80
C GLN A 465 0.48 11.91 -8.92
N ASN A 466 -0.24 10.95 -9.51
CA ASN A 466 -0.75 9.77 -8.81
C ASN A 466 0.38 8.85 -8.33
N GLN A 467 1.44 8.67 -9.13
CA GLN A 467 2.64 7.94 -8.72
C GLN A 467 3.26 8.60 -7.48
N GLN A 468 3.53 9.91 -7.54
CA GLN A 468 4.04 10.66 -6.38
C GLN A 468 3.11 10.61 -5.16
N ALA A 469 1.80 10.53 -5.34
CA ALA A 469 0.84 10.36 -4.23
C ALA A 469 0.90 8.96 -3.61
N LYS A 470 1.11 7.92 -4.43
CA LYS A 470 1.37 6.54 -3.99
C LYS A 470 2.69 6.46 -3.22
N ASP A 471 3.77 7.01 -3.76
CA ASP A 471 5.11 6.96 -3.15
C ASP A 471 5.12 7.68 -1.78
N ARG A 472 4.49 8.87 -1.69
CA ARG A 472 4.29 9.59 -0.41
C ARG A 472 3.40 8.84 0.58
N SER A 473 2.58 7.90 0.13
CA SER A 473 1.77 7.04 1.00
C SER A 473 2.55 5.81 1.47
N HIS A 474 3.37 5.23 0.60
CA HIS A 474 4.32 4.15 0.93
C HIS A 474 5.29 4.61 2.04
N CYS A 475 5.93 5.76 1.87
CA CYS A 475 6.85 6.31 2.87
C CYS A 475 6.18 6.81 4.16
N ARG A 476 4.85 6.81 4.26
CA ARG A 476 4.13 6.94 5.55
C ARG A 476 3.91 5.58 6.18
N TYR A 477 3.45 4.61 5.39
CA TYR A 477 3.26 3.22 5.82
C TYR A 477 4.56 2.61 6.38
N GLU A 478 5.69 2.79 5.69
CA GLU A 478 7.01 2.32 6.15
C GLU A 478 7.39 2.89 7.52
N ARG A 479 7.16 4.19 7.77
CA ARG A 479 7.42 4.79 9.09
C ARG A 479 6.55 4.21 10.19
N HIS A 480 5.27 3.94 9.91
CA HIS A 480 4.40 3.30 10.88
C HIS A 480 4.81 1.84 11.15
N VAL A 481 5.38 1.13 10.17
CA VAL A 481 5.98 -0.20 10.40
C VAL A 481 7.23 -0.09 11.29
N ASP A 482 8.15 0.85 11.01
CA ASP A 482 9.34 1.11 11.84
C ASP A 482 8.98 1.52 13.29
N GLU A 483 7.90 2.28 13.45
CA GLU A 483 7.39 2.76 14.74
C GLU A 483 6.72 1.63 15.53
N LEU A 484 5.90 0.80 14.87
CA LEU A 484 5.34 -0.41 15.48
C LEU A 484 6.43 -1.41 15.89
N GLN A 485 7.48 -1.59 15.08
CA GLN A 485 8.61 -2.46 15.44
C GLN A 485 9.40 -1.92 16.66
N ARG A 486 9.60 -0.60 16.75
CA ARG A 486 10.18 0.02 17.96
C ARG A 486 9.32 -0.23 19.19
N LEU A 487 8.02 0.03 19.10
CA LEU A 487 7.08 -0.18 20.21
C LEU A 487 7.00 -1.65 20.63
N GLN A 488 7.00 -2.60 19.69
CA GLN A 488 7.06 -4.04 19.99
C GLN A 488 8.33 -4.39 20.78
N LYS A 489 9.49 -3.89 20.35
CA LYS A 489 10.77 -4.13 21.05
C LYS A 489 10.80 -3.50 22.45
N GLN A 490 10.20 -2.32 22.63
CA GLN A 490 10.10 -1.70 23.96
C GLN A 490 9.22 -2.53 24.92
N HIS A 491 8.03 -2.97 24.48
CA HIS A 491 7.20 -3.85 25.29
C HIS A 491 7.88 -5.21 25.58
N GLU A 492 8.65 -5.76 24.65
CA GLU A 492 9.43 -6.98 24.90
C GLU A 492 10.54 -6.75 25.94
N GLU A 493 11.22 -5.60 25.92
CA GLU A 493 12.21 -5.22 26.94
C GLU A 493 11.56 -4.99 28.32
N GLU A 494 10.38 -4.36 28.37
CA GLU A 494 9.60 -4.15 29.60
C GLU A 494 9.11 -5.48 30.20
N VAL A 495 8.52 -6.37 29.40
CA VAL A 495 8.09 -7.72 29.83
C VAL A 495 9.28 -8.53 30.33
N ASN A 496 10.44 -8.45 29.65
CA ASN A 496 11.66 -9.09 30.12
C ASN A 496 12.22 -8.48 31.42
N ASN A 497 11.96 -7.21 31.72
CA ASN A 497 12.33 -6.61 33.00
C ASN A 497 11.36 -7.02 34.12
N ILE A 498 10.06 -6.94 33.87
CA ILE A 498 9.00 -7.39 34.81
C ILE A 498 9.19 -8.87 35.19
N ASN A 499 9.53 -9.73 34.22
CA ASN A 499 9.84 -11.14 34.48
C ASN A 499 11.06 -11.32 35.40
N LYS A 500 12.13 -10.52 35.24
CA LYS A 500 13.31 -10.57 36.13
C LYS A 500 12.99 -10.08 37.54
N GLU A 501 12.24 -8.99 37.66
CA GLU A 501 11.79 -8.46 38.95
C GLU A 501 10.87 -9.47 39.66
N THR A 502 9.96 -10.10 38.92
CA THR A 502 9.09 -11.17 39.44
C THR A 502 9.88 -12.40 39.90
N GLN A 503 10.87 -12.86 39.11
CA GLN A 503 11.75 -13.96 39.54
C GLN A 503 12.56 -13.60 40.79
N ALA A 504 13.03 -12.35 40.91
CA ALA A 504 13.74 -11.88 42.08
C ALA A 504 12.84 -11.79 43.34
N THR A 505 11.56 -11.42 43.20
CA THR A 505 10.61 -11.45 44.33
C THR A 505 10.23 -12.87 44.72
N ILE A 506 10.03 -13.79 43.75
CA ILE A 506 9.79 -15.22 44.02
C ILE A 506 10.97 -15.81 44.81
N ALA A 507 12.20 -15.69 44.33
CA ALA A 507 13.39 -16.21 45.01
C ALA A 507 13.61 -15.62 46.42
N LYS A 508 13.14 -14.38 46.66
CA LYS A 508 13.12 -13.77 47.99
C LYS A 508 12.06 -14.41 48.90
N VAL A 509 10.85 -14.63 48.41
CA VAL A 509 9.76 -15.28 49.16
C VAL A 509 10.08 -16.73 49.46
N GLU A 510 10.61 -17.49 48.51
CA GLU A 510 11.08 -18.88 48.70
C GLU A 510 12.14 -18.97 49.81
N LYS A 511 13.06 -17.99 49.86
CA LYS A 511 14.04 -17.92 50.95
C LYS A 511 13.38 -17.59 52.30
N GLU A 512 12.49 -16.60 52.33
CA GLU A 512 11.80 -16.21 53.58
C GLU A 512 10.94 -17.37 54.12
N GLN A 513 10.26 -18.13 53.26
CA GLN A 513 9.59 -19.39 53.61
C GLN A 513 10.56 -20.46 54.14
N ALA A 514 11.71 -20.67 53.48
CA ALA A 514 12.69 -21.66 53.92
C ALA A 514 13.36 -21.30 55.26
N ASP A 515 13.45 -20.01 55.60
CA ASP A 515 13.92 -19.54 56.91
C ASP A 515 12.82 -19.64 57.98
N GLU A 516 11.55 -19.37 57.66
CA GLU A 516 10.40 -19.63 58.55
C GLU A 516 10.20 -21.13 58.84
N GLU A 517 10.33 -22.01 57.84
CA GLU A 517 10.26 -23.46 58.03
C GLU A 517 11.33 -23.98 59.01
N ARG A 518 12.55 -23.41 58.97
CA ARG A 518 13.62 -23.76 59.93
C ARG A 518 13.24 -23.35 61.35
N SER A 519 12.70 -22.14 61.52
CA SER A 519 12.23 -21.66 62.82
C SER A 519 11.07 -22.50 63.37
N LEU A 520 10.13 -22.93 62.52
CA LEU A 520 9.04 -23.82 62.92
C LEU A 520 9.57 -25.18 63.41
N ARG A 521 10.50 -25.81 62.67
CA ARG A 521 11.10 -27.09 63.08
C ARG A 521 11.85 -26.99 64.41
N GLN A 522 12.58 -25.89 64.65
CA GLN A 522 13.23 -25.63 65.94
C GLN A 522 12.21 -25.50 67.08
N ILE A 523 11.10 -24.78 66.88
CA ILE A 523 10.02 -24.67 67.85
C ILE A 523 9.34 -26.03 68.11
N GLU A 524 9.23 -26.89 67.10
CA GLU A 524 8.71 -28.25 67.25
C GLU A 524 9.67 -29.16 68.04
N GLU A 525 10.98 -29.09 67.77
CA GLU A 525 12.02 -29.79 68.55
C GLU A 525 12.02 -29.35 70.02
N GLU A 526 11.98 -28.04 70.31
CA GLU A 526 11.85 -27.51 71.67
C GLU A 526 10.54 -27.96 72.36
N LYS A 527 9.43 -28.02 71.60
CA LYS A 527 8.10 -28.40 72.11
C LYS A 527 7.99 -29.90 72.41
N GLU A 528 8.69 -30.79 71.70
CA GLU A 528 8.79 -32.20 72.07
C GLU A 528 9.71 -32.37 73.30
N LEU A 529 10.87 -31.70 73.33
CA LEU A 529 11.78 -31.72 74.48
C LEU A 529 11.09 -31.26 75.78
N LEU A 530 10.24 -30.22 75.71
CA LEU A 530 9.44 -29.77 76.85
C LEU A 530 8.34 -30.76 77.24
N ARG A 531 7.76 -31.52 76.30
CA ARG A 531 6.83 -32.61 76.64
C ARG A 531 7.54 -33.74 77.37
N ASP A 532 8.71 -34.15 76.91
CA ASP A 532 9.52 -35.20 77.55
C ASP A 532 9.97 -34.81 78.95
N GLN A 533 10.29 -33.53 79.19
CA GLN A 533 10.55 -33.02 80.54
C GLN A 533 9.30 -33.06 81.44
N ILE A 534 8.13 -32.70 80.90
CA ILE A 534 6.86 -32.72 81.64
C ILE A 534 6.41 -34.16 81.96
N THR A 535 6.56 -35.11 81.03
CA THR A 535 6.24 -36.53 81.28
C THR A 535 7.20 -37.14 82.30
N ALA A 536 8.52 -36.92 82.16
CA ALA A 536 9.51 -37.40 83.13
C ALA A 536 9.26 -36.84 84.55
N GLN A 537 8.96 -35.54 84.68
CA GLN A 537 8.57 -34.98 85.99
C GLN A 537 7.27 -35.60 86.51
N ARG A 538 6.26 -35.80 85.65
CA ARG A 538 4.99 -36.41 86.05
C ARG A 538 5.18 -37.84 86.57
N GLU A 539 6.04 -38.62 85.93
CA GLU A 539 6.42 -39.96 86.41
C GLU A 539 7.16 -39.89 87.75
N GLU A 540 8.10 -38.97 87.92
CA GLU A 540 8.79 -38.77 89.20
C GLU A 540 7.81 -38.40 90.33
N TRP A 541 6.88 -37.45 90.08
CA TRP A 541 5.83 -37.09 91.03
C TRP A 541 4.91 -38.27 91.35
N GLN A 542 4.56 -39.12 90.37
CA GLN A 542 3.79 -40.35 90.60
C GLN A 542 4.56 -41.38 91.45
N GLN A 543 5.86 -41.57 91.21
CA GLN A 543 6.71 -42.44 92.01
C GLN A 543 6.84 -41.91 93.45
N ARG A 544 7.12 -40.62 93.64
CA ARG A 544 7.17 -39.96 94.96
C ARG A 544 5.83 -40.10 95.71
N ALA A 545 4.71 -39.87 95.03
CA ALA A 545 3.37 -40.02 95.61
C ALA A 545 3.06 -41.48 96.00
N LYS A 546 3.45 -42.46 95.16
CA LYS A 546 3.30 -43.89 95.48
C LYS A 546 4.11 -44.27 96.72
N THR A 547 5.39 -43.88 96.77
CA THR A 547 6.26 -44.13 97.93
C THR A 547 5.72 -43.49 99.20
N ALA A 548 5.20 -42.26 99.13
CA ALA A 548 4.53 -41.62 100.26
C ALA A 548 3.27 -42.39 100.72
N CYS A 549 2.41 -42.83 99.79
CA CYS A 549 1.26 -43.67 100.10
C CYS A 549 1.64 -45.00 100.74
N ASP A 550 2.73 -45.64 100.29
CA ASP A 550 3.19 -46.92 100.83
C ASP A 550 3.86 -46.75 102.22
N ILE A 551 4.57 -45.65 102.47
CA ILE A 551 5.04 -45.25 103.82
C ILE A 551 3.87 -44.99 104.77
N ILE A 552 2.80 -44.32 104.31
CA ILE A 552 1.60 -44.06 105.11
C ILE A 552 0.90 -45.38 105.47
N LYS A 553 0.72 -46.30 104.52
CA LYS A 553 0.15 -47.64 104.78
C LYS A 553 0.94 -48.42 105.82
N GLU A 554 2.28 -48.41 105.72
CA GLU A 554 3.13 -49.12 106.67
C GLU A 554 3.15 -48.46 108.05
N SER A 555 3.06 -47.12 108.10
CA SER A 555 2.90 -46.37 109.35
C SER A 555 1.57 -46.71 110.05
N VAL A 556 0.47 -46.80 109.30
CA VAL A 556 -0.85 -47.23 109.82
C VAL A 556 -0.78 -48.67 110.33
N ARG A 557 -0.19 -49.61 109.56
CA ARG A 557 0.04 -51.00 110.00
C ARG A 557 0.83 -51.08 111.30
N MET A 558 1.87 -50.25 111.47
CA MET A 558 2.64 -50.22 112.71
C MET A 558 1.85 -49.65 113.89
N VAL A 559 0.98 -48.65 113.67
CA VAL A 559 0.06 -48.16 114.71
C VAL A 559 -0.95 -49.24 115.10
N ASP A 560 -1.55 -49.93 114.14
CA ASP A 560 -2.51 -51.03 114.39
C ASP A 560 -1.86 -52.22 115.10
N ALA A 561 -0.61 -52.55 114.76
CA ALA A 561 0.18 -53.59 115.43
C ALA A 561 0.65 -53.19 116.84
N ALA A 562 0.77 -51.88 117.12
CA ALA A 562 1.20 -51.34 118.42
C ALA A 562 0.04 -51.00 119.37
N GLN A 563 -1.22 -51.18 118.98
CA GLN A 563 -2.36 -50.93 119.87
C GLN A 563 -2.31 -51.85 121.11
N PRO A 564 -2.41 -51.31 122.34
CA PRO A 564 -2.63 -52.12 123.52
C PRO A 564 -3.92 -52.95 123.37
N PRO A 565 -3.99 -54.19 123.90
CA PRO A 565 -5.14 -55.08 123.67
C PRO A 565 -6.49 -54.50 124.14
N VAL A 566 -6.47 -53.58 125.11
CA VAL A 566 -7.65 -52.83 125.57
C VAL A 566 -8.19 -51.86 124.50
N VAL A 567 -7.29 -51.19 123.77
CA VAL A 567 -7.66 -50.24 122.71
C VAL A 567 -8.22 -50.98 121.50
N LYS A 568 -7.59 -52.10 121.12
CA LYS A 568 -8.07 -52.94 120.02
C LYS A 568 -9.48 -53.47 120.29
N ALA A 569 -9.74 -53.99 121.49
CA ALA A 569 -11.08 -54.46 121.87
C ALA A 569 -12.16 -53.36 121.84
N LEU A 570 -11.79 -52.11 122.16
CA LEU A 570 -12.69 -50.96 122.02
C LEU A 570 -12.95 -50.60 120.55
N ASN A 571 -11.92 -50.64 119.70
CA ASN A 571 -12.03 -50.30 118.28
C ASN A 571 -12.82 -51.36 117.49
N ASP A 572 -12.54 -52.65 117.74
CA ASP A 572 -13.30 -53.78 117.19
C ASP A 572 -14.77 -53.73 117.67
N GLY A 573 -15.00 -53.34 118.94
CA GLY A 573 -16.34 -53.12 119.49
C GLY A 573 -17.10 -51.93 118.91
N PHE A 574 -16.39 -50.88 118.46
CA PHE A 574 -16.99 -49.71 117.79
C PHE A 574 -17.29 -49.99 116.31
N GLN A 575 -16.43 -50.75 115.62
CA GLN A 575 -16.68 -51.28 114.27
C GLN A 575 -17.88 -52.24 114.21
N ALA A 576 -18.24 -52.90 115.33
CA ALA A 576 -19.43 -53.74 115.43
C ALA A 576 -20.71 -52.96 115.80
N LEU A 577 -20.64 -51.63 115.90
CA LEU A 577 -21.73 -50.74 116.35
C LEU A 577 -22.09 -49.67 115.29
N VAL A 578 -21.49 -49.78 114.09
CA VAL A 578 -21.72 -48.95 112.89
C VAL A 578 -22.17 -49.87 111.75
#